data_AF-A0A7Y5GHX8-F1
#
_entry.id   AF-A0A7Y5GHX8-F1
#
_cell.length_a   1.000
_cell.length_b   1.000
_cell.length_c   1.000
_cell.angle_alpha   90.00
_cell.angle_beta   90.00
_cell.angle_gamma   90.00
#
_symmetry.space_group_name_H-M   'P 1'
#
loop_
_entity.id
_entity.type
_entity.pdbx_description
1 polymer ?
#
loop_
_entity_poly.entity_id
_entity_poly.type
_entity_poly.pdbx_seq_one_letter_code
_entity_poly.pdbx_strand_id
1 'polypeptide(L)'
;MHEGCRIVEHLVRGYRAVTLENDDLAATFLPEKGSDLYALVAREKGVDLLWKSPWAPRQAPSVLPLAEPGSEAAWLDQYLGGWQFIFPNGGDACTYAGARLGFHGEASVRAWDCRILRNGSSAVEVEFSLATSRGSFAVVRRIRLERGCAIIHFDESISNHGEQDLHYMWGHHPAFGAPFLDSGCRLTVPARRFLCHDAEISSHARLAPGSQ
;
A
#
# COMPACT_ATOMS: atom_id res chain seq x y z
N MET A 1 0.06 3.25 -32.33
CA MET A 1 -1.35 2.98 -31.99
C MET A 1 -1.47 3.16 -30.49
N HIS A 2 -2.25 4.13 -30.02
CA HIS A 2 -2.46 4.35 -28.58
C HIS A 2 -3.40 3.27 -28.04
N GLU A 3 -2.81 2.35 -27.29
CA GLU A 3 -3.52 1.26 -26.64
C GLU A 3 -4.32 1.91 -25.50
N GLY A 4 -5.64 1.90 -25.60
CA GLY A 4 -6.50 2.48 -24.56
C GLY A 4 -6.33 1.86 -23.19
N CYS A 5 -7.22 2.21 -22.27
CA CYS A 5 -7.15 1.60 -20.96
C CYS A 5 -7.44 0.10 -21.03
N ARG A 6 -6.71 -0.70 -20.24
CA ARG A 6 -6.95 -2.13 -20.08
C ARG A 6 -6.49 -2.62 -18.71
N ILE A 7 -7.00 -3.79 -18.34
CA ILE A 7 -6.57 -4.55 -17.17
C ILE A 7 -5.85 -5.82 -17.65
N VAL A 8 -4.71 -6.10 -17.04
CA VAL A 8 -3.93 -7.32 -17.27
C VAL A 8 -3.76 -8.06 -15.95
N GLU A 9 -4.16 -9.33 -15.92
CA GLU A 9 -3.89 -10.23 -14.81
C GLU A 9 -2.65 -11.08 -15.11
N HIS A 10 -1.71 -11.15 -14.17
CA HIS A 10 -0.45 -11.89 -14.33
C HIS A 10 0.16 -12.26 -12.98
N LEU A 11 1.38 -12.80 -12.97
CA LEU A 11 2.13 -13.10 -11.75
C LEU A 11 3.29 -12.11 -11.57
N VAL A 12 3.52 -11.69 -10.33
CA VAL A 12 4.67 -10.88 -9.92
C VAL A 12 5.21 -11.44 -8.61
N ARG A 13 6.49 -11.84 -8.61
CA ARG A 13 7.15 -12.38 -7.41
C ARG A 13 6.35 -13.54 -6.76
N GLY A 14 5.65 -14.32 -7.59
CA GLY A 14 4.81 -15.45 -7.20
C GLY A 14 3.42 -15.09 -6.63
N TYR A 15 3.02 -13.82 -6.65
CA TYR A 15 1.66 -13.39 -6.29
C TYR A 15 0.82 -13.13 -7.53
N ARG A 16 -0.50 -13.33 -7.42
CA ARG A 16 -1.43 -12.79 -8.41
C ARG A 16 -1.34 -11.27 -8.42
N ALA A 17 -1.23 -10.72 -9.61
CA ALA A 17 -1.12 -9.29 -9.87
C ALA A 17 -2.21 -8.82 -10.84
N VAL A 18 -2.73 -7.62 -10.60
CA VAL A 18 -3.70 -6.95 -11.46
C VAL A 18 -3.11 -5.60 -11.85
N THR A 19 -2.83 -5.42 -13.14
CA THR A 19 -2.25 -4.18 -13.68
C THR A 19 -3.31 -3.38 -14.41
N LEU A 20 -3.58 -2.16 -13.96
CA LEU A 20 -4.38 -1.16 -14.68
C LEU A 20 -3.41 -0.30 -15.49
N GLU A 21 -3.61 -0.17 -16.79
CA GLU A 21 -2.73 0.64 -17.65
C GLU A 21 -3.51 1.50 -18.65
N ASN A 22 -2.91 2.64 -19.01
CA ASN A 22 -3.30 3.51 -20.11
C ASN A 22 -2.04 3.93 -20.89
N ASP A 23 -2.11 4.96 -21.73
CA ASP A 23 -0.97 5.44 -22.51
C ASP A 23 0.17 6.00 -21.62
N ASP A 24 -0.12 6.50 -20.42
CA ASP A 24 0.81 7.25 -19.56
C ASP A 24 1.35 6.45 -18.36
N LEU A 25 0.50 5.62 -17.75
CA LEU A 25 0.74 4.90 -16.51
C LEU A 25 0.42 3.40 -16.63
N ALA A 26 1.18 2.60 -15.89
CA ALA A 26 0.80 1.24 -15.54
C ALA A 26 0.93 1.05 -14.01
N ALA A 27 -0.15 0.65 -13.35
CA ALA A 27 -0.23 0.47 -11.91
C ALA A 27 -0.56 -0.99 -11.58
N THR A 28 0.38 -1.67 -10.93
CA THR A 28 0.28 -3.11 -10.61
C THR A 28 -0.05 -3.31 -9.14
N PHE A 29 -1.17 -3.98 -8.88
CA PHE A 29 -1.65 -4.29 -7.54
C PHE A 29 -1.48 -5.77 -7.20
N LEU A 30 -1.20 -6.09 -5.94
CA LEU A 30 -1.08 -7.46 -5.42
C LEU A 30 -2.26 -7.78 -4.47
N PRO A 31 -3.40 -8.27 -4.97
CA PRO A 31 -4.56 -8.59 -4.13
C PRO A 31 -4.25 -9.50 -2.94
N GLU A 32 -3.35 -10.47 -3.14
CA GLU A 32 -3.00 -11.47 -2.11
C GLU A 32 -2.04 -10.95 -1.04
N LYS A 33 -1.58 -9.70 -1.17
CA LYS A 33 -0.65 -9.05 -0.27
C LYS A 33 -1.07 -7.61 -0.03
N GLY A 34 -2.03 -7.41 0.88
CA GLY A 34 -2.46 -6.10 1.34
C GLY A 34 -3.16 -5.23 0.29
N SER A 35 -3.44 -5.78 -0.91
CA SER A 35 -3.75 -4.98 -2.11
C SER A 35 -2.69 -3.89 -2.38
N ASP A 36 -1.42 -4.23 -2.13
CA ASP A 36 -0.29 -3.34 -2.32
C ASP A 36 -0.24 -2.83 -3.75
N LEU A 37 -0.05 -1.51 -3.93
CA LEU A 37 0.40 -0.96 -5.20
C LEU A 37 1.89 -1.26 -5.31
N TYR A 38 2.20 -2.39 -5.95
CA TYR A 38 3.55 -2.89 -6.05
C TYR A 38 4.40 -2.04 -6.99
N ALA A 39 3.88 -1.70 -8.17
CA ALA A 39 4.58 -0.90 -9.17
C ALA A 39 3.69 0.22 -9.71
N LEU A 40 4.28 1.40 -9.91
CA LEU A 40 3.63 2.53 -10.57
C LEU A 40 4.59 3.06 -11.62
N VAL A 41 4.38 2.65 -12.87
CA VAL A 41 5.30 2.92 -13.98
C VAL A 41 4.81 4.10 -14.80
N ALA A 42 5.63 5.15 -14.89
CA ALA A 42 5.48 6.20 -15.89
C ALA A 42 5.96 5.67 -17.25
N ARG A 43 5.03 5.35 -18.15
CA ARG A 43 5.29 4.59 -19.37
C ARG A 43 6.17 5.33 -20.37
N GLU A 44 5.96 6.63 -20.53
CA GLU A 44 6.78 7.48 -21.41
C GLU A 44 8.27 7.41 -21.03
N LYS A 45 8.57 7.34 -19.73
CA LYS A 45 9.93 7.31 -19.20
C LYS A 45 10.46 5.89 -18.98
N GLY A 46 9.58 4.87 -18.97
CA GLY A 46 9.93 3.51 -18.59
C GLY A 46 10.42 3.38 -17.15
N VAL A 47 9.96 4.26 -16.25
CA VAL A 47 10.44 4.34 -14.85
C VAL A 47 9.33 3.91 -13.90
N ASP A 48 9.61 2.93 -13.05
CA ASP A 48 8.83 2.65 -11.85
C ASP A 48 9.17 3.68 -10.77
N LEU A 49 8.16 4.35 -10.26
CA LEU A 49 8.30 5.38 -9.24
C LEU A 49 8.59 4.77 -7.85
N LEU A 50 8.18 3.51 -7.65
CA LEU A 50 8.18 2.88 -6.34
C LEU A 50 9.41 2.01 -6.13
N TRP A 51 10.04 2.17 -4.97
CA TRP A 51 11.16 1.36 -4.52
C TRP A 51 10.77 -0.13 -4.47
N LYS A 52 11.75 -1.00 -4.69
CA LYS A 52 11.61 -2.45 -4.62
C LYS A 52 12.64 -3.01 -3.66
N SER A 53 12.23 -3.96 -2.83
CA SER A 53 13.19 -4.62 -1.97
C SER A 53 14.20 -5.45 -2.78
N PRO A 54 15.51 -5.32 -2.50
CA PRO A 54 16.56 -6.03 -3.22
C PRO A 54 16.67 -7.50 -2.80
N TRP A 55 16.04 -7.90 -1.69
CA TRP A 55 16.05 -9.27 -1.21
C TRP A 55 14.96 -10.13 -1.86
N ALA A 56 15.22 -11.44 -1.89
CA ALA A 56 14.24 -12.42 -2.32
C ALA A 56 13.08 -12.44 -1.32
N PRO A 57 11.82 -12.27 -1.77
CA PRO A 57 10.70 -12.31 -0.85
C PRO A 57 10.56 -13.71 -0.26
N ARG A 58 10.47 -13.78 1.06
CA ARG A 58 9.93 -14.97 1.71
C ARG A 58 8.43 -14.91 1.57
N GLN A 59 7.88 -15.65 0.60
CA GLN A 59 6.44 -15.92 0.58
C GLN A 59 6.12 -16.71 1.85
N ALA A 60 5.58 -16.04 2.86
CA ALA A 60 5.07 -16.74 4.02
C ALA A 60 3.65 -17.25 3.72
N PRO A 61 3.21 -18.30 4.42
CA PRO A 61 1.81 -18.73 4.37
C PRO A 61 0.87 -17.54 4.66
N SER A 62 -0.32 -17.54 4.07
CA SER A 62 -1.37 -16.51 4.20
C SER A 62 -1.83 -16.25 5.65
N VAL A 63 -1.34 -17.03 6.60
CA VAL A 63 -1.70 -16.99 8.01
C VAL A 63 -0.42 -16.97 8.86
N LEU A 64 0.36 -15.88 8.78
CA LEU A 64 1.26 -15.59 9.88
C LEU A 64 0.46 -15.11 11.09
N PRO A 65 0.89 -15.39 12.33
CA PRO A 65 0.31 -14.80 13.51
C PRO A 65 0.78 -13.33 13.59
N LEU A 66 0.19 -12.49 12.74
CA LEU A 66 0.57 -11.09 12.46
C LEU A 66 0.43 -10.15 13.65
N ALA A 67 -0.02 -10.63 14.80
CA ALA A 67 -0.17 -9.86 16.03
C ALA A 67 0.70 -10.38 17.19
N GLU A 68 1.70 -11.21 16.90
CA GLU A 68 2.64 -11.73 17.89
C GLU A 68 3.88 -10.82 18.05
N PRO A 69 4.65 -10.99 19.14
CA PRO A 69 5.97 -10.37 19.26
C PRO A 69 6.81 -10.67 18.01
N GLY A 70 7.36 -9.62 17.39
CA GLY A 70 8.09 -9.74 16.13
C GLY A 70 7.27 -9.51 14.85
N SER A 71 6.02 -9.03 14.95
CA SER A 71 5.21 -8.70 13.77
C SER A 71 5.85 -7.68 12.82
N GLU A 72 6.67 -6.76 13.33
CA GLU A 72 7.48 -5.84 12.50
C GLU A 72 8.50 -6.59 11.64
N ALA A 73 9.31 -7.46 12.26
CA ALA A 73 10.28 -8.27 11.54
C ALA A 73 9.61 -9.17 10.49
N ALA A 74 8.46 -9.77 10.84
CA ALA A 74 7.66 -10.57 9.92
C ALA A 74 7.10 -9.74 8.74
N TRP A 75 6.67 -8.50 8.99
CA TRP A 75 6.22 -7.58 7.95
C TRP A 75 7.37 -7.20 7.01
N LEU A 76 8.54 -6.87 7.57
CA LEU A 76 9.75 -6.51 6.82
C LEU A 76 10.31 -7.68 6.00
N ASP A 77 10.26 -8.91 6.52
CA ASP A 77 10.66 -10.12 5.79
C ASP A 77 9.84 -10.34 4.50
N GLN A 78 8.61 -9.86 4.47
CA GLN A 78 7.71 -9.93 3.31
C GLN A 78 7.65 -8.62 2.52
N TYR A 79 8.33 -7.58 2.97
CA TYR A 79 8.20 -6.26 2.38
C TYR A 79 8.81 -6.24 0.98
N LEU A 80 7.97 -6.01 -0.03
CA LEU A 80 8.37 -6.00 -1.44
C LEU A 80 8.82 -4.62 -1.93
N GLY A 81 8.75 -3.60 -1.08
CA GLY A 81 8.67 -2.21 -1.52
C GLY A 81 7.26 -1.88 -2.00
N GLY A 82 7.12 -0.89 -2.88
CA GLY A 82 5.82 -0.44 -3.35
C GLY A 82 5.13 0.52 -2.39
N TRP A 83 3.80 0.43 -2.34
CA TRP A 83 2.95 1.31 -1.56
C TRP A 83 1.84 0.51 -0.88
N GLN A 84 1.87 0.49 0.45
CA GLN A 84 0.96 -0.31 1.28
C GLN A 84 -0.23 0.51 1.77
N PHE A 85 -1.38 -0.15 1.90
CA PHE A 85 -2.53 0.33 2.66
C PHE A 85 -2.40 -0.10 4.11
N ILE A 86 -2.53 0.86 5.04
CA ILE A 86 -2.25 0.65 6.46
C ILE A 86 -3.54 0.83 7.25
N PHE A 87 -3.98 -0.26 7.90
CA PHE A 87 -5.21 -0.29 8.71
C PHE A 87 -5.30 -1.57 9.56
N PRO A 88 -5.86 -1.54 10.79
CA PRO A 88 -6.31 -0.37 11.55
C PRO A 88 -5.22 0.26 12.43
N ASN A 89 -3.97 -0.20 12.31
CA ASN A 89 -2.84 0.27 13.12
C ASN A 89 -1.76 0.87 12.23
N GLY A 90 -1.37 2.12 12.49
CA GLY A 90 -0.41 2.87 11.69
C GLY A 90 1.05 2.67 12.12
N GLY A 91 1.28 2.19 13.34
CA GLY A 91 2.61 2.12 13.95
C GLY A 91 2.95 0.73 14.46
N ASP A 92 3.68 0.73 15.58
CA ASP A 92 4.16 -0.48 16.25
C ASP A 92 3.03 -1.40 16.68
N ALA A 93 3.35 -2.68 16.83
CA ALA A 93 2.43 -3.65 17.38
C ALA A 93 1.93 -3.20 18.75
N CYS A 94 0.62 -3.26 18.97
CA CYS A 94 0.01 -2.78 20.20
C CYS A 94 -1.16 -3.67 20.64
N THR A 95 -1.65 -3.45 21.86
CA THR A 95 -2.93 -4.01 22.32
C THR A 95 -3.97 -2.91 22.39
N TYR A 96 -5.07 -3.08 21.68
CA TYR A 96 -6.17 -2.13 21.63
C TYR A 96 -7.50 -2.88 21.81
N ALA A 97 -8.36 -2.38 22.71
CA ALA A 97 -9.66 -2.99 23.02
C ALA A 97 -9.60 -4.52 23.29
N GLY A 98 -8.53 -4.98 23.94
CA GLY A 98 -8.31 -6.41 24.24
C GLY A 98 -7.81 -7.26 23.07
N ALA A 99 -7.69 -6.69 21.87
CA ALA A 99 -7.11 -7.35 20.71
C ALA A 99 -5.68 -6.87 20.46
N ARG A 100 -4.79 -7.79 20.08
CA ARG A 100 -3.46 -7.42 19.60
C ARG A 100 -3.53 -6.97 18.14
N LEU A 101 -3.01 -5.80 17.83
CA LEU A 101 -2.84 -5.29 16.48
C LEU A 101 -1.38 -5.42 16.06
N GLY A 102 -1.16 -5.98 14.88
CA GLY A 102 0.18 -6.11 14.30
C GLY A 102 0.79 -4.79 13.88
N PHE A 103 2.11 -4.79 13.67
CA PHE A 103 2.81 -3.71 12.97
C PHE A 103 2.08 -3.38 11.65
N HIS A 104 1.73 -2.11 11.45
CA HIS A 104 1.01 -1.64 10.26
C HIS A 104 -0.36 -2.29 9.97
N GLY A 105 -0.91 -3.00 10.95
CA GLY A 105 -2.27 -3.54 10.90
C GLY A 105 -2.46 -4.70 9.91
N GLU A 106 -3.53 -5.47 10.10
CA GLU A 106 -3.78 -6.68 9.31
C GLU A 106 -4.10 -6.40 7.84
N ALA A 107 -4.63 -5.22 7.52
CA ALA A 107 -5.01 -4.89 6.15
C ALA A 107 -3.80 -4.79 5.20
N SER A 108 -2.61 -4.51 5.74
CA SER A 108 -1.35 -4.36 4.97
C SER A 108 -0.74 -5.69 4.50
N VAL A 109 -1.26 -6.82 4.98
CA VAL A 109 -0.65 -8.15 4.82
C VAL A 109 -1.65 -9.22 4.41
N ARG A 110 -2.95 -9.02 4.70
CA ARG A 110 -4.02 -9.95 4.33
C ARG A 110 -4.25 -9.98 2.82
N ALA A 111 -4.77 -11.11 2.34
CA ALA A 111 -5.35 -11.18 1.01
C ALA A 111 -6.69 -10.44 0.97
N TRP A 112 -6.91 -9.71 -0.11
CA TRP A 112 -8.13 -8.98 -0.41
C TRP A 112 -8.87 -9.67 -1.56
N ASP A 113 -10.19 -9.64 -1.51
CA ASP A 113 -11.01 -9.93 -2.67
C ASP A 113 -10.75 -8.87 -3.74
N CYS A 114 -10.78 -9.26 -5.01
CA CYS A 114 -10.52 -8.36 -6.13
C CYS A 114 -11.55 -8.60 -7.23
N ARG A 115 -12.26 -7.54 -7.61
CA ARG A 115 -13.29 -7.55 -8.65
C ARG A 115 -13.02 -6.46 -9.68
N ILE A 116 -12.99 -6.83 -10.95
CA ILE A 116 -12.96 -5.86 -12.05
C ILE A 116 -14.35 -5.24 -12.17
N LEU A 117 -14.48 -3.93 -11.93
CA LEU A 117 -15.74 -3.20 -12.07
C LEU A 117 -15.93 -2.68 -13.49
N ARG A 118 -14.83 -2.29 -14.15
CA ARG A 118 -14.83 -1.76 -15.52
C ARG A 118 -13.55 -2.14 -16.24
N ASN A 119 -13.68 -2.69 -17.44
CA ASN A 119 -12.56 -2.95 -18.34
C ASN A 119 -12.88 -2.44 -19.75
N GLY A 120 -12.70 -1.15 -19.98
CA GLY A 120 -13.00 -0.51 -21.25
C GLY A 120 -11.89 0.42 -21.71
N SER A 121 -11.82 0.67 -23.01
CA SER A 121 -10.72 1.44 -23.61
C SER A 121 -10.66 2.92 -23.19
N SER A 122 -11.72 3.46 -22.58
CA SER A 122 -11.77 4.83 -22.06
C SER A 122 -11.41 4.94 -20.58
N ALA A 123 -11.67 3.89 -19.79
CA ALA A 123 -11.30 3.82 -18.39
C ALA A 123 -11.42 2.38 -17.88
N VAL A 124 -10.61 2.07 -16.88
CA VAL A 124 -10.63 0.80 -16.14
C VAL A 124 -10.76 1.04 -14.65
N GLU A 125 -11.40 0.10 -13.96
CA GLU A 125 -11.66 0.19 -12.53
C GLU A 125 -11.68 -1.19 -11.88
N VAL A 126 -10.99 -1.31 -10.74
CA VAL A 126 -10.91 -2.52 -9.92
C VAL A 126 -11.27 -2.17 -8.49
N GLU A 127 -12.06 -3.04 -7.86
CA GLU A 127 -12.43 -2.98 -6.45
C GLU A 127 -11.67 -4.05 -5.68
N PHE A 128 -11.02 -3.64 -4.59
CA PHE A 128 -10.48 -4.51 -3.57
C PHE A 128 -11.34 -4.42 -2.32
N SER A 129 -11.67 -5.55 -1.70
CA SER A 129 -12.41 -5.58 -0.44
C SER A 129 -11.82 -6.55 0.58
N LEU A 130 -11.91 -6.18 1.85
CA LEU A 130 -11.45 -7.00 2.97
C LEU A 130 -12.36 -6.80 4.19
N ALA A 131 -12.76 -7.89 4.82
CA ALA A 131 -13.29 -7.87 6.18
C ALA A 131 -12.14 -8.17 7.17
N THR A 132 -11.90 -7.22 8.08
CA THR A 132 -10.87 -7.36 9.13
C THR A 132 -11.32 -8.32 10.21
N SER A 133 -10.39 -9.11 10.74
CA SER A 133 -10.70 -10.14 11.73
C SER A 133 -10.71 -9.61 13.17
N ARG A 134 -10.05 -8.48 13.45
CA ARG A 134 -9.87 -7.99 14.83
C ARG A 134 -10.79 -6.82 15.22
N GLY A 135 -11.34 -6.10 14.24
CA GLY A 135 -12.20 -4.93 14.49
C GLY A 135 -13.55 -4.98 13.78
N SER A 136 -13.91 -6.10 13.14
CA SER A 136 -15.14 -6.24 12.33
C SER A 136 -15.35 -5.09 11.34
N PHE A 137 -14.28 -4.48 10.84
CA PHE A 137 -14.37 -3.47 9.79
C PHE A 137 -14.48 -4.13 8.42
N ALA A 138 -15.33 -3.58 7.55
CA ALA A 138 -15.25 -3.81 6.11
C ALA A 138 -14.49 -2.65 5.46
N VAL A 139 -13.50 -2.99 4.64
CA VAL A 139 -12.70 -2.02 3.89
C VAL A 139 -12.91 -2.26 2.40
N VAL A 140 -13.17 -1.19 1.66
CA VAL A 140 -13.34 -1.22 0.20
C VAL A 140 -12.44 -0.16 -0.42
N ARG A 141 -11.70 -0.52 -1.46
CA ARG A 141 -10.81 0.36 -2.23
C ARG A 141 -11.14 0.21 -3.71
N ARG A 142 -11.55 1.29 -4.37
CA ARG A 142 -11.75 1.34 -5.82
C ARG A 142 -10.61 2.11 -6.45
N ILE A 143 -9.92 1.44 -7.37
CA ILE A 143 -8.80 1.98 -8.11
C ILE A 143 -9.24 2.21 -9.54
N ARG A 144 -9.07 3.43 -10.04
CA ARG A 144 -9.52 3.81 -11.38
C ARG A 144 -8.44 4.53 -12.16
N LEU A 145 -8.35 4.21 -13.44
CA LEU A 145 -7.46 4.85 -14.41
C LEU A 145 -8.27 5.22 -15.67
N GLU A 146 -8.09 6.44 -16.16
CA GLU A 146 -8.80 6.99 -17.32
C GLU A 146 -7.83 7.24 -18.48
N ARG A 147 -8.33 7.20 -19.72
CA ARG A 147 -7.50 7.45 -20.91
C ARG A 147 -7.00 8.89 -20.93
N GLY A 148 -5.73 9.08 -21.31
CA GLY A 148 -5.13 10.40 -21.49
C GLY A 148 -4.95 11.17 -20.17
N CYS A 149 -4.94 10.44 -19.05
CA CYS A 149 -4.80 11.00 -17.72
C CYS A 149 -3.72 10.22 -16.97
N ALA A 150 -2.61 10.87 -16.66
CA ALA A 150 -1.54 10.31 -15.83
C ALA A 150 -1.89 10.39 -14.33
N ILE A 151 -3.11 9.98 -13.95
CA ILE A 151 -3.61 10.01 -12.57
C ILE A 151 -4.23 8.65 -12.24
N ILE A 152 -3.77 8.07 -11.15
CA ILE A 152 -4.44 6.95 -10.50
C ILE A 152 -5.39 7.48 -9.42
N HIS A 153 -6.67 7.13 -9.52
CA HIS A 153 -7.68 7.54 -8.55
C HIS A 153 -7.90 6.43 -7.53
N PHE A 154 -7.89 6.80 -6.26
CA PHE A 154 -8.24 5.95 -5.12
C PHE A 154 -9.54 6.48 -4.51
N ASP A 155 -10.57 5.64 -4.43
CA ASP A 155 -11.78 5.86 -3.65
C ASP A 155 -11.86 4.76 -2.59
N GLU A 156 -11.73 5.13 -1.33
CA GLU A 156 -11.51 4.19 -0.23
C GLU A 156 -12.50 4.46 0.89
N SER A 157 -13.10 3.40 1.43
CA SER A 157 -14.09 3.48 2.51
C SER A 157 -13.87 2.39 3.54
N ILE A 158 -14.17 2.72 4.79
CA ILE A 158 -14.08 1.85 5.96
C ILE A 158 -15.41 1.94 6.70
N SER A 159 -16.03 0.78 6.94
CA SER A 159 -17.27 0.66 7.68
C SER A 159 -17.04 -0.20 8.92
N ASN A 160 -17.41 0.28 10.10
CA ASN A 160 -17.40 -0.52 11.32
C ASN A 160 -18.69 -1.34 11.40
N HIS A 161 -18.57 -2.68 11.36
CA HIS A 161 -19.71 -3.59 11.56
C HIS A 161 -19.69 -4.24 12.96
N GLY A 162 -18.81 -3.79 13.85
CA GLY A 162 -18.81 -4.18 15.25
C GLY A 162 -19.89 -3.48 16.06
N GLU A 163 -20.14 -3.99 17.25
CA GLU A 163 -21.09 -3.43 18.21
C GLU A 163 -20.49 -2.28 19.06
N GLN A 164 -19.20 -1.98 18.85
CA GLN A 164 -18.46 -0.99 19.62
C GLN A 164 -17.88 0.08 18.69
N ASP A 165 -17.83 1.31 19.18
CA ASP A 165 -17.05 2.37 18.56
C ASP A 165 -15.56 2.10 18.77
N LEU A 166 -14.83 1.90 17.67
CA LEU A 166 -13.41 1.58 17.67
C LEU A 166 -12.61 2.71 17.04
N HIS A 167 -11.50 3.07 17.69
CA HIS A 167 -10.48 3.95 17.13
C HIS A 167 -9.66 3.17 16.10
N TYR A 168 -9.18 3.88 15.09
CA TYR A 168 -8.33 3.32 14.06
C TYR A 168 -7.32 4.35 13.57
N MET A 169 -6.24 3.85 12.99
CA MET A 169 -5.35 4.58 12.13
C MET A 169 -5.51 4.03 10.72
N TRP A 170 -5.77 4.93 9.78
CA TRP A 170 -5.83 4.64 8.35
C TRP A 170 -4.78 5.50 7.65
N GLY A 171 -3.93 4.86 6.86
CA GLY A 171 -2.89 5.57 6.13
C GLY A 171 -2.35 4.80 4.94
N HIS A 172 -1.41 5.46 4.28
CA HIS A 172 -0.73 5.00 3.08
C HIS A 172 0.77 5.04 3.35
N HIS A 173 1.48 3.98 3.01
CA HIS A 173 2.92 3.85 3.25
C HIS A 173 3.68 3.69 1.92
N PRO A 174 3.81 4.76 1.11
CA PRO A 174 4.58 4.72 -0.14
C PRO A 174 6.09 4.66 0.13
N ALA A 175 6.79 3.78 -0.57
CA ALA A 175 8.25 3.84 -0.70
C ALA A 175 8.64 4.22 -2.13
N PHE A 176 9.25 5.39 -2.28
CA PHE A 176 9.86 5.86 -3.53
C PHE A 176 11.32 5.43 -3.59
N GLY A 177 11.81 5.12 -4.79
CA GLY A 177 13.18 4.61 -4.96
C GLY A 177 13.78 4.93 -6.31
N ALA A 178 15.06 4.62 -6.46
CA ALA A 178 15.75 4.74 -7.74
C ALA A 178 15.08 3.84 -8.82
N PRO A 179 15.05 4.28 -10.10
CA PRO A 179 15.70 5.47 -10.62
C PRO A 179 14.86 6.76 -10.52
N PHE A 180 13.63 6.70 -10.00
CA PHE A 180 12.81 7.89 -9.81
C PHE A 180 13.38 8.82 -8.73
N LEU A 181 13.70 8.25 -7.55
CA LEU A 181 14.26 9.00 -6.43
C LEU A 181 15.78 9.12 -6.58
N ASP A 182 16.27 10.34 -6.76
CA ASP A 182 17.69 10.68 -6.85
C ASP A 182 18.04 11.94 -6.03
N SER A 183 19.28 12.43 -6.15
CA SER A 183 19.76 13.63 -5.45
C SER A 183 19.18 14.95 -5.98
N GLY A 184 18.55 14.94 -7.15
CA GLY A 184 17.86 16.08 -7.76
C GLY A 184 16.40 16.20 -7.31
N CYS A 185 15.81 15.15 -6.74
CA CYS A 185 14.43 15.18 -6.24
C CYS A 185 14.22 16.20 -5.13
N ARG A 186 13.06 16.86 -5.15
CA ARG A 186 12.62 17.79 -4.10
C ARG A 186 11.24 17.39 -3.58
N LEU A 187 11.13 17.22 -2.27
CA LEU A 187 9.85 17.04 -1.60
C LEU A 187 9.27 18.41 -1.25
N THR A 188 8.11 18.73 -1.83
CA THR A 188 7.35 19.93 -1.47
C THR A 188 6.07 19.49 -0.78
N VAL A 189 5.83 19.99 0.42
CA VAL A 189 4.61 19.70 1.20
C VAL A 189 3.98 21.01 1.68
N PRO A 190 2.64 21.14 1.70
CA PRO A 190 1.97 22.31 2.26
C PRO A 190 1.91 22.27 3.80
N ALA A 191 2.93 21.69 4.44
CA ALA A 191 3.01 21.57 5.89
C ALA A 191 3.51 22.89 6.50
N ARG A 192 2.89 23.33 7.60
CA ARG A 192 3.31 24.53 8.35
C ARG A 192 4.12 24.22 9.60
N ARG A 193 4.05 22.98 10.06
CA ARG A 193 4.73 22.51 11.27
C ARG A 193 5.38 21.17 10.96
N PHE A 194 6.62 21.03 11.38
CA PHE A 194 7.32 19.77 11.43
C PHE A 194 7.41 19.33 12.91
N LEU A 195 7.24 18.05 13.15
CA LEU A 195 7.40 17.43 14.47
C LEU A 195 8.29 16.22 14.27
N CYS A 196 9.53 16.29 14.76
CA CYS A 196 10.37 15.11 14.82
C CYS A 196 9.86 14.17 15.92
N HIS A 197 10.13 12.88 15.77
CA HIS A 197 9.87 11.92 16.82
C HIS A 197 10.84 12.15 17.99
N ASP A 198 10.38 11.94 19.22
CA ASP A 198 11.20 12.17 20.41
C ASP A 198 12.34 11.16 20.56
N ALA A 199 12.19 9.98 19.95
CA ALA A 199 13.22 8.96 19.86
C ALA A 199 13.91 8.94 18.48
N GLU A 200 15.16 8.50 18.46
CA GLU A 200 15.86 8.21 17.21
C GLU A 200 15.22 6.99 16.53
N ILE A 201 14.60 7.22 15.37
CA ILE A 201 13.92 6.15 14.61
C ILE A 201 14.93 5.35 13.75
N SER A 202 16.07 5.95 13.39
CA SER A 202 17.09 5.31 12.56
C SER A 202 18.42 6.05 12.67
N SER A 203 19.53 5.31 12.64
CA SER A 203 20.89 5.85 12.52
C SER A 203 21.14 6.65 11.24
N HIS A 204 20.23 6.56 10.27
CA HIS A 204 20.27 7.32 9.01
C HIS A 204 19.38 8.58 9.06
N ALA A 205 18.69 8.83 10.18
CA ALA A 205 17.88 10.03 10.35
C ALA A 205 18.79 11.26 10.30
N ARG A 206 18.43 12.22 9.44
CA ARG A 206 19.17 13.49 9.32
C ARG A 206 18.70 14.55 10.34
N LEU A 207 17.64 14.26 11.07
CA LEU A 207 16.99 15.17 11.99
C LEU A 207 17.17 14.64 13.41
N ALA A 208 17.58 15.51 14.32
CA ALA A 208 17.74 15.14 15.72
C ALA A 208 16.38 14.85 16.36
N PRO A 209 16.29 13.84 17.24
CA PRO A 209 15.06 13.55 17.97
C PRO A 209 14.49 14.79 18.68
N GLY A 210 13.17 14.98 18.63
CA GLY A 210 12.46 16.11 19.26
C GLY A 210 12.64 17.48 18.57
N SER A 211 13.36 17.57 17.45
CA SER A 211 13.48 18.81 16.68
C SER A 211 12.14 19.26 16.07
N GLN A 212 11.95 20.58 15.95
CA GLN A 212 10.75 21.20 15.36
C GLN A 212 11.15 22.23 14.29
#